data_AF-A0A1C3P4L0-F1
#
_entry.id   AF-A0A1C3P4L0-F1
#
_cell.length_a   1.000
_cell.length_b   1.000
_cell.length_c   1.000
_cell.angle_alpha   90.00
_cell.angle_beta   90.00
_cell.angle_gamma   90.00
#
_symmetry.space_group_name_H-M   'P 1'
#
loop_
_entity.id
_entity.type
_entity.pdbx_description
1 polymer ?
#
loop_
_entity_poly.entity_id
_entity_poly.type
_entity_poly.pdbx_seq_one_letter_code
_entity_poly.pdbx_strand_id
1 'polypeptide(L)'
;MDMQRFERQLTLSGFGLPGQERLCEATVLVAGVGGVGGAVATYLAAAGVGRLVLVHPGVLEIPDLNRQTLMRPDRVGEARVACAADTLREHYPDVTVEAWDRDLFDPHLPGLVAGSDVVVDARHNFPERFRINRMCLDLGVPLVFAAMNTTEAQLLAVTPGGPCLRCVFADGDPQWDPLGFPVLGAVAGTVGCLAAMEVIKIVSRFGEPSTGKLLTFDLWDMDFRSFPVIRDPHCVDCGSSQQQRSSYSQQYRVHRVPLPGASGASGTAGMPAAAGIGPCVRRGHGHDDLL
;
A
#
# COMPACT_ATOMS: atom_id res chain seq x y z
N MET A 1 9.48 11.14 -20.71
CA MET A 1 8.17 11.46 -20.13
C MET A 1 7.22 11.82 -21.26
N ASP A 2 6.15 11.04 -21.47
CA ASP A 2 5.09 11.34 -22.44
C ASP A 2 4.09 12.33 -21.84
N MET A 3 4.07 13.56 -22.36
CA MET A 3 3.21 14.63 -21.87
C MET A 3 1.72 14.38 -22.12
N GLN A 4 1.36 13.66 -23.19
CA GLN A 4 -0.05 13.41 -23.52
C GLN A 4 -0.65 12.38 -22.58
N ARG A 5 0.11 11.31 -22.28
CA ARG A 5 -0.32 10.29 -21.31
C ARG A 5 -0.62 10.86 -19.92
N PHE A 6 0.21 11.81 -19.46
CA PHE A 6 0.10 12.35 -18.10
C PHE A 6 -0.69 13.67 -18.02
N GLU A 7 -1.33 14.13 -19.09
CA GLU A 7 -2.06 15.42 -19.13
C GLU A 7 -2.97 15.62 -17.91
N ARG A 8 -3.75 14.60 -17.53
CA ARG A 8 -4.67 14.65 -16.38
C ARG A 8 -3.96 14.71 -15.02
N GLN A 9 -2.76 14.18 -14.91
CA GLN A 9 -1.94 14.26 -13.70
C GLN A 9 -1.27 15.64 -13.60
N LEU A 10 -0.79 16.17 -14.74
CA LEU A 10 -0.10 17.46 -14.82
C LEU A 10 -1.01 18.65 -14.45
N THR A 11 -2.32 18.53 -14.66
CA THR A 11 -3.28 19.59 -14.28
C THR A 11 -3.62 19.60 -12.78
N LEU A 12 -3.16 18.61 -12.01
CA LEU A 12 -3.45 18.55 -10.57
C LEU A 12 -2.67 19.63 -9.81
N SER A 13 -3.42 20.52 -9.14
CA SER A 13 -2.85 21.57 -8.30
C SER A 13 -1.96 21.00 -7.20
N GLY A 14 -0.72 21.49 -7.10
CA GLY A 14 0.28 21.05 -6.12
C GLY A 14 1.09 19.81 -6.56
N PHE A 15 0.65 19.06 -7.57
CA PHE A 15 1.41 17.96 -8.16
C PHE A 15 2.19 18.47 -9.38
N GLY A 16 1.47 18.81 -10.46
CA GLY A 16 2.03 19.43 -11.67
C GLY A 16 3.20 18.69 -12.32
N LEU A 17 3.89 19.40 -13.21
CA LEU A 17 5.11 18.92 -13.86
C LEU A 17 6.21 18.49 -12.86
N PRO A 18 6.52 19.25 -11.79
CA PRO A 18 7.58 18.84 -10.86
C PRO A 18 7.29 17.54 -10.12
N GLY A 19 6.02 17.27 -9.80
CA GLY A 19 5.60 16.01 -9.19
C GLY A 19 5.76 14.84 -10.15
N GLN A 20 5.39 15.04 -11.42
CA GLN A 20 5.53 14.03 -12.47
C GLN A 20 7.00 13.69 -12.76
N GLU A 21 7.87 14.70 -12.87
CA GLU A 21 9.30 14.51 -13.11
C GLU A 21 9.94 13.65 -12.00
N ARG A 22 9.63 13.96 -10.73
CA ARG A 22 10.09 13.14 -9.59
C ARG A 22 9.61 11.69 -9.67
N LEU A 23 8.35 11.46 -10.06
CA LEU A 23 7.88 10.08 -10.25
C LEU A 23 8.67 9.38 -11.36
N CYS A 24 8.87 10.03 -12.50
CA CYS A 24 9.60 9.46 -13.63
C CYS A 24 11.08 9.18 -13.34
N GLU A 25 11.67 9.83 -12.33
CA GLU A 25 13.04 9.58 -11.89
C GLU A 25 13.12 8.52 -10.77
N ALA A 26 12.01 8.20 -10.11
CA ALA A 26 12.02 7.38 -8.92
C ALA A 26 12.14 5.89 -9.20
N THR A 27 12.83 5.22 -8.28
CA THR A 27 12.86 3.77 -8.12
C THR A 27 11.98 3.34 -6.94
N VAL A 28 11.02 2.46 -7.20
CA VAL A 28 10.19 1.85 -6.16
C VAL A 28 10.40 0.34 -6.13
N LEU A 29 10.72 -0.18 -4.95
CA LEU A 29 10.80 -1.63 -4.71
C LEU A 29 9.48 -2.12 -4.13
N VAL A 30 8.90 -3.16 -4.74
CA VAL A 30 7.67 -3.82 -4.28
C VAL A 30 8.02 -5.21 -3.75
N ALA A 31 8.00 -5.36 -2.43
CA ALA A 31 8.25 -6.62 -1.73
C ALA A 31 6.95 -7.45 -1.70
N GLY A 32 6.85 -8.40 -2.62
CA GLY A 32 5.66 -9.22 -2.86
C GLY A 32 4.80 -8.67 -3.99
N VAL A 33 4.59 -9.47 -5.04
CA VAL A 33 3.75 -9.11 -6.21
C VAL A 33 2.56 -10.07 -6.30
N GLY A 34 1.77 -10.08 -5.23
CA GLY A 34 0.48 -10.76 -5.17
C GLY A 34 -0.68 -9.81 -5.54
N GLY A 35 -1.83 -9.95 -4.88
CA GLY A 35 -2.99 -9.08 -5.16
C GLY A 35 -2.72 -7.61 -4.79
N VAL A 36 -2.16 -7.36 -3.59
CA VAL A 36 -1.85 -6.00 -3.13
C VAL A 36 -0.69 -5.41 -3.92
N GLY A 37 0.47 -6.09 -3.91
CA GLY A 37 1.67 -5.58 -4.59
C GLY A 37 1.54 -5.51 -6.11
N GLY A 38 0.73 -6.39 -6.72
CA GLY A 38 0.38 -6.29 -8.13
C GLY A 38 -0.41 -5.03 -8.44
N ALA A 39 -1.44 -4.72 -7.64
CA ALA A 39 -2.18 -3.47 -7.78
C ALA A 39 -1.27 -2.24 -7.58
N VAL A 40 -0.39 -2.27 -6.57
CA VAL A 40 0.61 -1.21 -6.37
C VAL A 40 1.46 -0.99 -7.62
N ALA A 41 2.08 -2.06 -8.14
CA ALA A 41 2.96 -1.98 -9.29
C ALA A 41 2.22 -1.46 -10.54
N THR A 42 0.99 -1.94 -10.78
CA THR A 42 0.14 -1.46 -11.88
C THR A 42 -0.13 0.03 -11.79
N TYR A 43 -0.56 0.54 -10.64
CA TYR A 43 -0.92 1.95 -10.50
C TYR A 43 0.29 2.89 -10.46
N LEU A 44 1.43 2.43 -9.95
CA LEU A 44 2.68 3.19 -10.04
C LEU A 44 3.21 3.24 -11.47
N ALA A 45 3.17 2.13 -12.21
CA ALA A 45 3.54 2.10 -13.61
C ALA A 45 2.59 2.97 -14.45
N ALA A 46 1.28 2.90 -14.18
CA ALA A 46 0.27 3.76 -14.81
C ALA A 46 0.56 5.25 -14.57
N ALA A 47 0.96 5.61 -13.33
CA ALA A 47 1.29 6.97 -12.94
C ALA A 47 2.64 7.47 -13.49
N GLY A 48 3.46 6.59 -14.06
CA GLY A 48 4.72 6.94 -14.71
C GLY A 48 5.93 6.93 -13.77
N VAL A 49 5.97 6.00 -12.80
CA VAL A 49 7.20 5.76 -12.02
C VAL A 49 8.36 5.36 -12.95
N GLY A 50 9.58 5.84 -12.68
CA GLY A 50 10.73 5.57 -13.54
C GLY A 50 11.14 4.09 -13.55
N ARG A 51 11.25 3.50 -12.36
CA ARG A 51 11.71 2.12 -12.19
C ARG A 51 10.93 1.37 -11.11
N LEU A 52 10.51 0.15 -11.44
CA LEU A 52 9.91 -0.82 -10.52
C LEU A 52 10.84 -2.00 -10.31
N VAL A 53 11.20 -2.27 -9.04
CA VAL A 53 11.93 -3.47 -8.64
C VAL A 53 10.95 -4.41 -7.94
N LEU A 54 10.61 -5.50 -8.60
CA LEU A 54 9.65 -6.48 -8.11
C LEU A 54 10.38 -7.64 -7.44
N VAL A 55 10.13 -7.88 -6.15
CA VAL A 55 10.77 -8.97 -5.40
C VAL A 55 9.71 -9.94 -4.90
N HIS A 56 9.66 -11.14 -5.46
CA HIS A 56 8.69 -12.14 -5.03
C HIS A 56 9.11 -13.54 -5.45
N PRO A 57 9.28 -14.49 -4.50
CA PRO A 57 9.67 -15.83 -4.85
C PRO A 57 8.48 -16.67 -5.32
N GLY A 58 8.77 -17.68 -6.14
CA GLY A 58 7.87 -18.80 -6.40
C GLY A 58 7.00 -18.66 -7.64
N VAL A 59 6.23 -19.72 -7.88
CA VAL A 59 5.47 -19.90 -9.12
C VAL A 59 4.03 -19.43 -9.01
N LEU A 60 3.43 -19.10 -10.16
CA LEU A 60 2.02 -18.75 -10.27
C LEU A 60 1.15 -20.00 -10.15
N GLU A 61 0.13 -19.97 -9.28
CA GLU A 61 -0.84 -21.04 -9.12
C GLU A 61 -2.25 -20.60 -9.54
N ILE A 62 -3.13 -21.55 -9.91
CA ILE A 62 -4.51 -21.23 -10.33
C ILE A 62 -5.28 -20.39 -9.29
N PRO A 63 -5.22 -20.67 -7.97
CA PRO A 63 -5.92 -19.87 -6.96
C PRO A 63 -5.46 -18.41 -6.87
N ASP A 64 -4.29 -18.07 -7.43
CA ASP A 64 -3.80 -16.70 -7.45
C ASP A 64 -4.55 -15.79 -8.43
N LEU A 65 -5.11 -16.37 -9.49
CA LEU A 65 -5.74 -15.63 -10.59
C LEU A 65 -7.00 -14.85 -10.17
N ASN A 66 -7.57 -15.13 -9.00
CA ASN A 66 -8.74 -14.41 -8.48
C ASN A 66 -8.45 -12.98 -8.01
N ARG A 67 -7.18 -12.64 -7.77
CA ARG A 67 -6.77 -11.36 -7.17
C ARG A 67 -5.45 -10.80 -7.72
N GLN A 68 -4.60 -11.63 -8.30
CA GLN A 68 -3.31 -11.21 -8.84
C GLN A 68 -3.45 -10.79 -10.30
N THR A 69 -3.95 -9.58 -10.53
CA THR A 69 -4.38 -9.10 -11.87
C THR A 69 -3.25 -8.92 -12.88
N LEU A 70 -1.99 -8.90 -12.44
CA LEU A 70 -0.82 -8.91 -13.34
C LEU A 70 -0.47 -10.31 -13.87
N MET A 71 -1.09 -11.35 -13.30
CA MET A 71 -0.84 -12.74 -13.66
C MET A 71 -1.78 -13.16 -14.77
N ARG A 72 -1.28 -13.98 -15.69
CA ARG A 72 -2.06 -14.47 -16.83
C ARG A 72 -2.29 -15.98 -16.72
N PRO A 73 -3.50 -16.49 -17.05
CA PRO A 73 -3.81 -17.92 -16.94
C PRO A 73 -2.88 -18.84 -17.75
N ASP A 74 -2.33 -18.37 -18.87
CA ASP A 74 -1.39 -19.10 -19.73
C ASP A 74 0.00 -19.30 -19.11
N ARG A 75 0.31 -18.61 -18.01
CA ARG A 75 1.63 -18.61 -17.35
C ARG A 75 1.65 -19.37 -16.02
N VAL A 76 0.59 -20.14 -15.72
CA VAL A 76 0.52 -20.96 -14.50
C VAL A 76 1.69 -21.97 -14.48
N GLY A 77 2.37 -22.08 -13.34
CA GLY A 77 3.56 -22.90 -13.15
C GLY A 77 4.89 -22.18 -13.45
N GLU A 78 4.86 -20.97 -14.02
CA GLU A 78 6.05 -20.15 -14.22
C GLU A 78 6.32 -19.21 -13.03
N ALA A 79 7.51 -18.62 -12.99
CA ALA A 79 7.87 -17.62 -11.99
C ALA A 79 6.89 -16.44 -12.02
N ARG A 80 6.17 -16.25 -10.91
CA ARG A 80 5.09 -15.26 -10.81
C ARG A 80 5.59 -13.83 -11.05
N VAL A 81 6.76 -13.51 -10.49
CA VAL A 81 7.36 -12.18 -10.64
C VAL A 81 7.77 -11.88 -12.09
N ALA A 82 8.16 -12.90 -12.86
CA ALA A 82 8.46 -12.75 -14.28
C ALA A 82 7.17 -12.46 -15.08
N CYS A 83 6.09 -13.22 -14.82
CA CYS A 83 4.79 -12.96 -15.42
C CYS A 83 4.32 -11.52 -15.16
N ALA A 84 4.42 -11.03 -13.92
CA ALA A 84 4.03 -9.66 -13.60
C ALA A 84 4.88 -8.61 -14.33
N ALA A 85 6.20 -8.83 -14.40
CA ALA A 85 7.09 -7.91 -15.07
C ALA A 85 6.83 -7.86 -16.58
N ASP A 86 6.56 -8.99 -17.22
CA ASP A 86 6.20 -9.04 -18.64
C ASP A 86 4.91 -8.27 -18.90
N THR A 87 3.86 -8.50 -18.11
CA THR A 87 2.59 -7.77 -18.20
C THR A 87 2.80 -6.26 -18.03
N LEU A 88 3.59 -5.83 -17.05
CA LEU A 88 3.86 -4.40 -16.84
C LEU A 88 4.64 -3.77 -18.00
N ARG A 89 5.65 -4.47 -18.55
CA ARG A 89 6.41 -3.97 -19.71
C ARG A 89 5.56 -3.87 -20.97
N GLU A 90 4.59 -4.77 -21.13
CA GLU A 90 3.63 -4.73 -22.24
C GLU A 90 2.70 -3.52 -22.13
N HIS A 91 2.16 -3.25 -20.94
CA HIS A 91 1.22 -2.13 -20.72
C HIS A 91 1.91 -0.76 -20.59
N TYR A 92 3.13 -0.73 -20.05
CA TYR A 92 3.84 0.50 -19.67
C TYR A 92 5.30 0.44 -20.12
N PRO A 93 5.56 0.51 -21.45
CA PRO A 93 6.88 0.28 -22.03
C PRO A 93 7.93 1.35 -21.69
N ASP A 94 7.51 2.48 -21.13
CA ASP A 94 8.34 3.58 -20.65
C ASP A 94 8.85 3.38 -19.21
N VAL A 95 8.30 2.41 -18.47
CA VAL A 95 8.71 2.08 -17.10
C VAL A 95 9.78 0.99 -17.12
N THR A 96 10.89 1.22 -16.44
CA THR A 96 11.91 0.17 -16.25
C THR A 96 11.42 -0.83 -15.21
N VAL A 97 11.17 -2.08 -15.61
CA VAL A 97 10.69 -3.12 -14.68
C VAL A 97 11.76 -4.20 -14.51
N GLU A 98 12.12 -4.50 -13.27
CA GLU A 98 13.03 -5.58 -12.88
C GLU A 98 12.32 -6.63 -12.04
N ALA A 99 12.59 -7.91 -12.34
CA ALA A 99 11.98 -9.05 -11.66
C ALA A 99 13.03 -9.84 -10.89
N TRP A 100 12.84 -9.98 -9.59
CA TRP A 100 13.70 -10.72 -8.68
C TRP A 100 12.91 -11.85 -8.04
N ASP A 101 13.07 -13.07 -8.59
CA ASP A 101 12.52 -14.31 -8.03
C ASP A 101 13.38 -14.76 -6.84
N ARG A 102 13.28 -13.98 -5.76
CA ARG A 102 14.06 -14.08 -4.52
C ARG A 102 13.16 -13.87 -3.31
N ASP A 103 13.45 -14.57 -2.22
CA ASP A 103 12.85 -14.29 -0.92
C ASP A 103 13.48 -13.05 -0.29
N LEU A 104 12.86 -12.50 0.76
CA LEU A 104 13.41 -11.32 1.45
C LEU A 104 14.68 -11.61 2.26
N PHE A 105 15.06 -12.89 2.39
CA PHE A 105 16.24 -13.35 3.10
C PHE A 105 17.53 -13.34 2.26
N ASP A 106 17.40 -13.21 0.94
CA ASP A 106 18.51 -13.11 0.00
C ASP A 106 19.48 -11.95 0.35
N PRO A 107 20.81 -12.19 0.30
CA PRO A 107 21.82 -11.23 0.72
C PRO A 107 21.94 -9.99 -0.18
N HIS A 108 21.35 -10.00 -1.37
CA HIS A 108 21.36 -8.85 -2.28
C HIS A 108 20.26 -7.82 -1.98
N LEU A 109 19.23 -8.17 -1.20
CA LEU A 109 18.12 -7.25 -0.91
C LEU A 109 18.53 -5.92 -0.28
N PRO A 110 19.47 -5.86 0.68
CA PRO A 110 19.91 -4.58 1.23
C PRO A 110 20.40 -3.60 0.16
N GLY A 111 21.06 -4.10 -0.89
CA GLY A 111 21.49 -3.28 -2.02
C GLY A 111 20.32 -2.75 -2.86
N LEU A 112 19.30 -3.57 -3.09
CA LEU A 112 18.09 -3.16 -3.80
C LEU A 112 17.28 -2.13 -3.00
N VAL A 113 17.16 -2.32 -1.69
CA VAL A 113 16.50 -1.37 -0.79
C VAL A 113 17.25 -0.04 -0.79
N ALA A 114 18.58 -0.06 -0.63
CA ALA A 114 19.40 1.16 -0.61
C ALA A 114 19.32 1.96 -1.92
N GLY A 115 19.10 1.29 -3.06
CA GLY A 115 18.92 1.93 -4.36
C GLY A 115 17.48 2.35 -4.69
N SER A 116 16.55 2.27 -3.73
CA SER A 116 15.15 2.63 -3.93
C SER A 116 14.79 3.92 -3.19
N ASP A 117 13.96 4.75 -3.79
CA ASP A 117 13.44 5.97 -3.15
C ASP A 117 12.37 5.65 -2.11
N VAL A 118 11.57 4.60 -2.37
CA VAL A 118 10.53 4.08 -1.47
C VAL A 118 10.41 2.57 -1.65
N VAL A 119 10.17 1.87 -0.55
CA VAL A 119 9.82 0.44 -0.54
C VAL A 119 8.34 0.27 -0.22
N VAL A 120 7.70 -0.72 -0.83
CA VAL A 120 6.35 -1.17 -0.48
C VAL A 120 6.43 -2.59 0.08
N ASP A 121 5.90 -2.77 1.29
CA ASP A 121 5.69 -4.08 1.91
C ASP A 121 4.27 -4.56 1.63
N ALA A 122 4.16 -5.55 0.76
CA ALA A 122 2.93 -6.28 0.44
C ALA A 122 3.06 -7.77 0.80
N ARG A 123 3.86 -8.09 1.83
CA ARG A 123 4.09 -9.48 2.26
C ARG A 123 2.94 -10.00 3.11
N HIS A 124 2.78 -11.32 3.06
CA HIS A 124 1.68 -12.02 3.71
C HIS A 124 1.98 -12.49 5.13
N ASN A 125 3.21 -12.32 5.65
CA ASN A 125 3.59 -12.80 6.98
C ASN A 125 4.43 -11.77 7.74
N PHE A 126 4.33 -11.77 9.07
CA PHE A 126 5.07 -10.84 9.92
C PHE A 126 6.59 -10.96 9.80
N PRO A 127 7.23 -12.15 9.83
CA PRO A 127 8.69 -12.26 9.73
C PRO A 127 9.30 -11.49 8.55
N GLU A 128 8.68 -11.57 7.37
CA GLU A 128 9.11 -10.84 6.18
C GLU A 128 8.84 -9.34 6.26
N ARG A 129 7.63 -8.94 6.71
CA ARG A 129 7.26 -7.52 6.95
C ARG A 129 8.24 -6.82 7.89
N PHE A 130 8.59 -7.55 8.92
CA PHE A 130 9.54 -7.19 9.94
C PHE A 130 10.97 -7.07 9.42
N ARG A 131 11.38 -8.01 8.57
CA ARG A 131 12.69 -7.92 7.93
C ARG A 131 12.79 -6.69 7.04
N ILE A 132 11.80 -6.44 6.18
CA ILE A 132 11.82 -5.27 5.29
C ILE A 132 11.70 -3.95 6.06
N ASN A 133 10.90 -3.89 7.12
CA ASN A 133 10.85 -2.74 8.03
C ASN A 133 12.22 -2.42 8.61
N ARG A 134 12.91 -3.42 9.16
CA ARG A 134 14.24 -3.23 9.73
C ARG A 134 15.25 -2.75 8.69
N MET A 135 15.28 -3.38 7.50
CA MET A 135 16.17 -2.97 6.41
C MET A 135 15.93 -1.52 5.97
N CYS A 136 14.67 -1.11 5.82
CA CYS A 136 14.31 0.26 5.46
C CYS A 136 14.74 1.27 6.53
N LEU A 137 14.55 0.95 7.81
CA LEU A 137 15.01 1.78 8.93
C LEU A 137 16.53 1.93 8.96
N ASP A 138 17.26 0.83 8.79
CA ASP A 138 18.74 0.83 8.82
C ASP A 138 19.33 1.64 7.65
N LEU A 139 18.66 1.64 6.49
CA LEU A 139 19.10 2.33 5.27
C LEU A 139 18.50 3.73 5.10
N GLY A 140 17.59 4.14 5.99
CA GLY A 140 16.91 5.44 5.91
C GLY A 140 15.94 5.57 4.73
N VAL A 141 15.43 4.44 4.21
CA VAL A 141 14.51 4.40 3.08
C VAL A 141 13.06 4.36 3.61
N PRO A 142 12.15 5.22 3.11
CA PRO A 142 10.74 5.14 3.47
C PRO A 142 10.11 3.80 3.08
N LEU A 143 9.21 3.32 3.93
CA LEU A 143 8.44 2.10 3.71
C LEU A 143 6.93 2.41 3.72
N VAL A 144 6.20 1.88 2.75
CA VAL A 144 4.74 1.83 2.76
C VAL A 144 4.30 0.40 3.06
N PHE A 145 3.77 0.16 4.25
CA PHE A 145 3.20 -1.10 4.67
C PHE A 145 1.74 -1.18 4.22
N ALA A 146 1.37 -2.25 3.51
CA ALA A 146 0.03 -2.51 3.04
C ALA A 146 -0.35 -3.98 3.28
N ALA A 147 -1.39 -4.19 4.07
CA ALA A 147 -1.86 -5.52 4.42
C ALA A 147 -3.37 -5.63 4.33
N MET A 148 -3.85 -6.86 4.19
CA MET A 148 -5.27 -7.18 4.24
C MET A 148 -5.45 -8.55 4.89
N ASN A 149 -6.64 -8.75 5.44
CA ASN A 149 -7.12 -10.03 5.93
C ASN A 149 -8.64 -10.05 5.75
N THR A 150 -9.20 -11.01 5.02
CA THR A 150 -10.63 -11.08 4.74
C THR A 150 -11.17 -9.84 4.01
N THR A 151 -12.05 -9.07 4.64
CA THR A 151 -12.58 -7.78 4.19
C THR A 151 -11.91 -6.60 4.88
N GLU A 152 -10.92 -6.84 5.73
CA GLU A 152 -10.17 -5.80 6.42
C GLU A 152 -8.86 -5.47 5.69
N ALA A 153 -8.44 -4.20 5.76
CA ALA A 153 -7.17 -3.76 5.25
C ALA A 153 -6.50 -2.73 6.18
N GLN A 154 -5.17 -2.65 6.09
CA GLN A 154 -4.33 -1.78 6.90
C GLN A 154 -3.26 -1.11 6.04
N LEU A 155 -2.98 0.16 6.34
CA LEU A 155 -1.99 0.97 5.64
C LEU A 155 -1.21 1.85 6.63
N LEU A 156 0.11 1.88 6.47
CA LEU A 156 1.00 2.71 7.27
C LEU A 156 2.20 3.17 6.41
N ALA A 157 2.48 4.48 6.41
CA ALA A 157 3.74 5.01 5.90
C ALA A 157 4.76 5.16 7.04
N VAL A 158 5.89 4.49 6.92
CA VAL A 158 7.05 4.59 7.81
C VAL A 158 8.10 5.46 7.12
N THR A 159 8.34 6.66 7.67
CA THR A 159 9.36 7.56 7.16
C THR A 159 10.50 7.72 8.18
N PRO A 160 11.71 8.10 7.74
CA PRO A 160 12.83 8.36 8.64
C PRO A 160 12.45 9.25 9.84
N GLY A 161 12.77 8.78 11.04
CA GLY A 161 12.49 9.47 12.30
C GLY A 161 11.08 9.26 12.89
N GLY A 162 10.12 8.74 12.11
CA GLY A 162 8.75 8.44 12.54
C GLY A 162 8.61 7.09 13.29
N PRO A 163 7.39 6.72 13.71
CA PRO A 163 7.11 5.37 14.19
C PRO A 163 7.27 4.35 13.06
N CYS A 164 7.70 3.14 13.42
CA CYS A 164 7.84 2.04 12.47
C CYS A 164 6.78 0.97 12.66
N LEU A 165 6.79 -0.06 11.81
CA LEU A 165 5.84 -1.18 11.90
C LEU A 165 5.86 -1.88 13.26
N ARG A 166 7.04 -2.02 13.89
CA ARG A 166 7.21 -2.59 15.23
C ARG A 166 6.64 -1.75 16.37
N CYS A 167 6.43 -0.45 16.15
CA CYS A 167 5.72 0.38 17.11
C CYS A 167 4.21 0.07 17.14
N VAL A 168 3.69 -0.55 16.07
CA VAL A 168 2.28 -0.97 15.97
C VAL A 168 2.14 -2.44 16.34
N PHE A 169 2.98 -3.30 15.76
CA PHE A 169 2.95 -4.74 15.95
C PHE A 169 4.27 -5.19 16.61
N ALA A 170 4.28 -5.28 17.94
CA ALA A 170 5.49 -5.61 18.70
C ALA A 170 6.05 -6.99 18.30
N ASP A 171 5.23 -8.03 18.45
CA ASP A 171 5.59 -9.43 18.15
C ASP A 171 4.84 -10.00 16.93
N GLY A 172 4.10 -9.14 16.23
CA GLY A 172 3.16 -9.52 15.17
C GLY A 172 1.77 -9.79 15.73
N ASP A 173 0.94 -10.47 14.95
CA ASP A 173 -0.36 -10.98 15.39
C ASP A 173 -0.28 -12.52 15.50
N PRO A 174 -0.41 -13.10 16.70
CA PRO A 174 -0.37 -14.55 16.91
C PRO A 174 -1.51 -15.30 16.20
N GLN A 175 -2.61 -14.62 15.90
CA GLN A 175 -3.75 -15.18 15.17
C GLN A 175 -3.58 -15.05 13.64
N TRP A 176 -2.46 -14.49 13.19
CA TRP A 176 -2.20 -14.29 11.78
C TRP A 176 -1.86 -15.60 11.08
N ASP A 177 -2.80 -16.16 10.30
CA ASP A 177 -2.57 -17.27 9.37
C ASP A 177 -1.84 -16.81 8.08
N PRO A 178 -0.54 -17.09 7.91
CA PRO A 178 0.20 -16.63 6.74
C PRO A 178 -0.27 -17.25 5.41
N LEU A 179 -1.02 -18.36 5.39
CA LEU A 179 -1.24 -19.16 4.19
C LEU A 179 -2.71 -19.31 3.76
N GLY A 180 -3.68 -18.84 4.54
CA GLY A 180 -5.07 -19.30 4.39
C GLY A 180 -6.18 -18.25 4.42
N PHE A 181 -5.89 -16.96 4.51
CA PHE A 181 -6.99 -16.01 4.63
C PHE A 181 -7.83 -15.91 3.36
N PRO A 182 -9.15 -16.12 3.46
CA PRO A 182 -10.04 -15.88 2.33
C PRO A 182 -9.94 -14.41 1.96
N VAL A 183 -9.97 -14.10 0.66
CA VAL A 183 -9.93 -12.71 0.22
C VAL A 183 -10.63 -12.49 -1.09
N LEU A 184 -11.32 -11.36 -1.19
CA LEU A 184 -11.85 -10.85 -2.44
C LEU A 184 -10.80 -9.96 -3.10
N GLY A 185 -10.58 -10.14 -4.41
CA GLY A 185 -9.59 -9.35 -5.15
C GLY A 185 -9.78 -7.84 -5.04
N ALA A 186 -11.03 -7.38 -4.86
CA ALA A 186 -11.34 -5.97 -4.62
C ALA A 186 -10.74 -5.41 -3.33
N VAL A 187 -10.62 -6.22 -2.26
CA VAL A 187 -9.97 -5.82 -1.00
C VAL A 187 -8.48 -5.58 -1.26
N ALA A 188 -7.83 -6.52 -1.94
CA ALA A 188 -6.42 -6.42 -2.32
C ALA A 188 -6.15 -5.21 -3.23
N GLY A 189 -7.00 -5.00 -4.23
CA GLY A 189 -6.93 -3.86 -5.13
C GLY A 189 -7.12 -2.53 -4.39
N THR A 190 -8.08 -2.45 -3.47
CA THR A 190 -8.36 -1.23 -2.70
C THR A 190 -7.15 -0.79 -1.89
N VAL A 191 -6.59 -1.68 -1.06
CA VAL A 191 -5.41 -1.33 -0.26
C VAL A 191 -4.17 -1.11 -1.14
N GLY A 192 -4.05 -1.83 -2.26
CA GLY A 192 -2.98 -1.61 -3.23
C GLY A 192 -3.01 -0.23 -3.88
N CYS A 193 -4.20 0.27 -4.26
CA CYS A 193 -4.38 1.63 -4.77
C CYS A 193 -4.01 2.68 -3.73
N LEU A 194 -4.42 2.49 -2.48
CA LEU A 194 -4.09 3.40 -1.38
C LEU A 194 -2.58 3.39 -1.08
N ALA A 195 -1.93 2.24 -1.15
CA ALA A 195 -0.49 2.11 -0.99
C ALA A 195 0.28 2.78 -2.13
N ALA A 196 -0.15 2.62 -3.38
CA ALA A 196 0.40 3.36 -4.52
C ALA A 196 0.26 4.88 -4.31
N MET A 197 -0.87 5.34 -3.76
CA MET A 197 -1.06 6.76 -3.43
C MET A 197 -0.06 7.23 -2.36
N GLU A 198 0.21 6.46 -1.30
CA GLU A 198 1.24 6.80 -0.31
C GLU A 198 2.63 6.95 -0.94
N VAL A 199 3.01 6.01 -1.81
CA VAL A 199 4.27 6.09 -2.56
C VAL A 199 4.33 7.35 -3.41
N ILE A 200 3.27 7.65 -4.17
CA ILE A 200 3.18 8.86 -4.99
C ILE A 200 3.36 10.10 -4.13
N LYS A 201 2.68 10.19 -2.97
CA LYS A 201 2.81 11.32 -2.06
C LYS A 201 4.25 11.50 -1.58
N ILE A 202 4.91 10.41 -1.17
CA ILE A 202 6.29 10.44 -0.67
C ILE A 202 7.25 10.92 -1.77
N VAL A 203 7.22 10.28 -2.95
CA VAL A 203 8.15 10.57 -4.05
C VAL A 203 7.92 11.96 -4.64
N SER A 204 6.68 12.28 -4.99
CA SER A 204 6.37 13.55 -5.66
C SER A 204 6.32 14.75 -4.70
N ARG A 205 6.32 14.50 -3.38
CA ARG A 205 6.12 15.50 -2.32
C ARG A 205 4.76 16.20 -2.42
N PHE A 206 3.76 15.44 -2.85
CA PHE A 206 2.38 15.88 -2.99
C PHE A 206 1.55 15.38 -1.82
N GLY A 207 0.84 16.27 -1.12
CA GLY A 207 0.03 15.89 0.03
C GLY A 207 0.85 15.34 1.20
N GLU A 208 0.17 14.80 2.20
CA GLU A 208 0.79 14.33 3.45
C GLU A 208 0.69 12.79 3.53
N PRO A 209 1.82 12.06 3.63
CA PRO A 209 1.80 10.62 3.90
C PRO A 209 1.12 10.28 5.22
N SER A 210 0.69 9.02 5.38
CA SER A 210 0.06 8.50 6.61
C SER A 210 1.03 8.29 7.77
N THR A 211 2.18 8.96 7.77
CA THR A 211 3.19 8.87 8.84
C THR A 211 2.58 9.20 10.20
N GLY A 212 2.76 8.28 11.15
CA GLY A 212 2.19 8.41 12.49
C GLY A 212 0.70 8.11 12.57
N LYS A 213 0.11 7.49 11.53
CA LYS A 213 -1.30 7.08 11.51
C LYS A 213 -1.41 5.68 10.90
N LEU A 214 -1.93 4.73 11.66
CA LEU A 214 -2.39 3.46 11.12
C LEU A 214 -3.79 3.67 10.56
N LEU A 215 -3.93 3.51 9.25
CA LEU A 215 -5.25 3.49 8.62
C LEU A 215 -5.75 2.05 8.60
N THR A 216 -7.00 1.86 9.02
CA THR A 216 -7.67 0.57 8.98
C THR A 216 -9.00 0.72 8.24
N PHE A 217 -9.31 -0.27 7.42
CA PHE A 217 -10.47 -0.26 6.55
C PHE A 217 -11.25 -1.55 6.78
N ASP A 218 -12.49 -1.43 7.21
CA ASP A 218 -13.46 -2.51 7.13
C ASP A 218 -14.26 -2.32 5.84
N LEU A 219 -14.04 -3.18 4.85
CA LEU A 219 -14.70 -3.09 3.54
C LEU A 219 -16.01 -3.90 3.49
N TRP A 220 -16.40 -4.56 4.59
CA TRP A 220 -17.72 -5.15 4.72
C TRP A 220 -18.74 -4.08 5.09
N ASP A 221 -18.47 -3.34 6.17
CA ASP A 221 -19.33 -2.25 6.66
C ASP A 221 -18.98 -0.88 6.05
N MET A 222 -17.90 -0.81 5.28
CA MET A 222 -17.34 0.43 4.72
C MET A 222 -16.98 1.45 5.81
N ASP A 223 -16.37 0.98 6.90
CA ASP A 223 -15.88 1.81 8.01
C ASP A 223 -14.37 2.08 7.88
N PHE A 224 -13.98 3.35 8.01
CA PHE A 224 -12.63 3.85 7.75
C PHE A 224 -12.12 4.55 9.00
N ARG A 225 -11.09 3.99 9.63
CA ARG A 225 -10.53 4.52 10.87
C ARG A 225 -9.06 4.88 10.72
N SER A 226 -8.64 5.87 11.50
CA SER A 226 -7.26 6.32 11.59
C SER A 226 -6.85 6.35 13.06
N PHE A 227 -5.86 5.54 13.41
CA PHE A 227 -5.32 5.50 14.77
C PHE A 227 -3.97 6.20 14.83
N PRO A 228 -3.74 7.13 15.78
CA PRO A 228 -2.43 7.73 15.95
C PRO A 228 -1.41 6.67 16.39
N VAL A 229 -0.25 6.69 15.76
CA VAL A 229 0.89 5.82 16.10
C VAL A 229 2.02 6.70 16.61
N ILE A 230 2.56 6.35 17.78
CA ILE A 230 3.66 7.06 18.41
C ILE A 230 4.91 6.18 18.35
N ARG A 231 6.05 6.80 18.06
CA ARG A 231 7.33 6.09 18.09
C ARG A 231 7.64 5.68 19.52
N ASP A 232 7.79 4.37 19.74
CA ASP A 232 8.19 3.83 21.03
C ASP A 232 9.72 3.95 21.20
N PRO A 233 10.21 4.66 22.23
CA PRO A 233 11.64 4.74 22.57
C PRO A 233 12.29 3.38 22.85
N HIS A 234 11.52 2.37 23.25
CA HIS A 234 12.00 1.02 23.55
C HIS A 234 11.76 0.02 22.41
N CYS A 235 11.29 0.50 21.24
CA CYS A 235 11.07 -0.35 20.08
C CYS A 235 12.35 -1.10 19.68
N VAL A 236 12.25 -2.42 19.50
CA VAL A 236 13.39 -3.28 19.12
C VAL A 236 14.01 -2.89 17.76
N ASP A 237 13.22 -2.25 16.90
CA ASP A 237 13.66 -1.80 15.58
C ASP A 237 14.15 -0.35 15.59
N CYS A 238 13.29 0.58 16.03
CA CYS A 238 13.56 2.01 15.92
C CYS A 238 13.85 2.72 17.25
N GLY A 239 13.93 2.02 18.38
CA GLY A 239 14.13 2.62 19.70
C GLY A 239 15.59 3.02 19.95
N SER A 240 16.54 2.17 19.54
CA SER A 240 17.98 2.42 19.69
C SER A 240 18.59 3.35 18.64
N SER A 241 17.89 3.59 17.53
CA SER A 241 18.30 4.51 16.47
C SER A 241 18.06 5.97 16.88
N GLN A 242 18.82 6.45 17.87
CA GLN A 242 18.88 7.87 18.24
C GLN A 242 19.54 8.74 17.16
N GLN A 243 20.18 8.15 16.15
CA GLN A 243 20.88 8.88 15.10
C GLN A 243 20.01 8.99 13.84
N GLN A 244 19.06 9.93 13.84
CA GLN A 244 18.61 10.70 12.67
C GLN A 244 17.48 11.68 13.08
N ARG A 245 17.75 12.51 14.10
CA ARG A 245 17.06 13.79 14.22
C ARG A 245 17.78 14.80 13.34
N SER A 246 17.66 14.69 12.02
CA SER A 246 18.16 15.77 11.15
C SER A 246 17.51 15.75 9.76
N SER A 247 16.95 16.90 9.38
CA SER A 247 16.49 17.34 8.06
C SER A 247 15.19 16.78 7.44
N TYR A 248 14.79 15.52 7.66
CA TYR A 248 13.64 14.96 6.92
C TYR A 248 12.32 15.68 7.22
N SER A 249 12.00 15.95 8.50
CA SER A 249 10.77 16.67 8.88
C SER A 249 10.71 18.14 8.43
N GLN A 250 11.84 18.74 8.02
CA GLN A 250 11.85 20.07 7.40
C GLN A 250 11.68 20.01 5.87
N GLN A 251 12.05 18.89 5.23
CA GLN A 251 11.91 18.71 3.77
C GLN A 251 10.47 18.46 3.30
N TYR A 252 9.56 18.02 4.17
CA TYR A 252 8.14 17.80 3.89
C TYR A 252 7.23 18.90 4.44
N ARG A 253 7.64 20.18 4.38
CA ARG A 253 6.68 21.29 4.56
C ARG A 253 5.87 21.44 3.28
N VAL A 254 4.75 20.75 3.20
CA VAL A 254 3.79 20.87 2.09
C VAL A 254 3.05 22.20 2.23
N HIS A 255 2.94 22.95 1.14
CA HIS A 255 1.95 24.03 1.05
C HIS A 255 0.56 23.38 1.05
N ARG A 256 -0.19 23.51 2.15
CA ARG A 256 -1.63 23.19 2.15
C ARG A 256 -2.27 24.01 1.02
N VAL A 257 -2.61 23.35 -0.08
CA VAL A 257 -3.57 23.89 -1.03
C VAL A 257 -4.94 23.64 -0.38
N PRO A 258 -5.69 24.69 0.00
CA PRO A 258 -7.04 24.50 0.50
C PRO A 258 -7.85 23.78 -0.58
N LEU A 259 -8.55 22.70 -0.21
CA LEU A 259 -9.56 22.13 -1.09
C LEU A 259 -10.59 23.23 -1.41
N PRO A 260 -10.94 23.45 -2.69
CA PRO A 260 -12.00 24.40 -3.03
C PRO A 260 -13.31 23.96 -2.35
N GLY A 261 -13.83 24.77 -1.42
CA GLY A 261 -15.17 24.57 -0.84
C GLY A 261 -15.26 24.37 0.68
N ALA A 262 -14.16 24.34 1.42
CA ALA A 262 -14.21 24.30 2.90
C ALA A 262 -14.43 25.71 3.50
N SER A 263 -15.54 26.37 3.16
CA SER A 263 -16.02 27.56 3.87
C SER A 263 -17.04 27.14 4.93
N GLY A 264 -16.82 27.63 6.16
CA GLY A 264 -17.42 27.16 7.40
C GLY A 264 -18.95 27.02 7.45
N ALA A 265 -19.38 26.01 8.18
CA ALA A 265 -20.66 25.98 8.87
C ALA A 265 -20.41 25.52 10.31
N SER A 266 -20.11 26.48 11.18
CA SER A 266 -20.31 26.34 12.62
C SER A 266 -21.82 26.36 12.87
N GLY A 267 -22.41 25.20 13.16
CA GLY A 267 -23.83 25.08 13.50
C GLY A 267 -24.04 23.95 14.48
N THR A 268 -24.20 24.32 15.75
CA THR A 268 -24.67 23.44 16.83
C THR A 268 -26.08 22.94 16.52
N ALA A 269 -26.30 21.64 16.40
CA ALA A 269 -27.63 21.04 16.46
C ALA A 269 -27.55 19.69 17.19
N GLY A 270 -28.34 19.58 18.25
CA GLY A 270 -28.29 18.52 19.26
C GLY A 270 -28.72 17.15 18.77
N MET A 271 -28.25 16.13 19.50
CA MET A 271 -28.72 14.75 19.42
C MET A 271 -30.22 14.66 19.74
N PRO A 272 -31.00 13.85 19.01
CA PRO A 272 -32.14 13.16 19.58
C PRO A 272 -31.79 11.72 19.96
N ALA A 273 -32.44 11.27 21.03
CA ALA A 273 -32.26 10.00 21.71
C ALA A 273 -32.69 8.77 20.89
N ALA A 274 -32.11 7.64 21.28
CA ALA A 274 -32.40 6.30 20.79
C ALA A 274 -33.89 5.92 20.91
N ALA A 275 -34.42 5.26 19.88
CA ALA A 275 -35.69 4.56 19.94
C ALA A 275 -35.66 3.24 19.14
N GLY A 276 -35.81 2.14 19.87
CA GLY A 276 -36.63 0.98 19.49
C GLY A 276 -36.16 0.08 18.36
N ILE A 277 -35.42 -0.98 18.72
CA ILE A 277 -35.27 -2.19 17.89
C ILE A 277 -36.59 -2.98 17.99
N GLY A 278 -37.31 -3.13 16.86
CA GLY A 278 -38.43 -4.05 16.70
C GLY A 278 -38.05 -5.21 15.76
N PRO A 279 -38.56 -6.43 15.97
CA PRO A 279 -38.09 -7.62 15.25
C PRO A 279 -38.66 -7.66 13.82
N CYS A 280 -37.79 -7.91 12.84
CA CYS A 280 -38.18 -8.09 11.44
C CYS A 280 -38.74 -9.49 11.22
N VAL A 281 -40.04 -9.56 10.93
CA VAL A 281 -40.82 -10.75 10.60
C VAL A 281 -40.43 -11.27 9.22
N ARG A 282 -40.03 -12.55 9.12
CA ARG A 282 -39.90 -13.28 7.85
C ARG A 282 -41.28 -13.43 7.20
N ARG A 283 -41.45 -12.91 5.98
CA ARG A 283 -42.56 -13.32 5.10
C ARG A 283 -42.09 -14.45 4.19
N GLY A 284 -42.69 -15.62 4.38
CA GLY A 284 -42.64 -16.70 3.40
C GLY A 284 -43.53 -16.40 2.21
N HIS A 285 -43.08 -16.81 1.03
CA HIS A 285 -43.94 -17.08 -0.10
C HIS A 285 -43.78 -18.55 -0.45
N GLY A 286 -44.83 -19.32 -0.12
CA GLY A 286 -45.09 -20.63 -0.66
C GLY A 286 -46.28 -20.55 -1.62
N HIS A 287 -46.28 -21.53 -2.53
CA HIS A 287 -47.33 -22.12 -3.38
C HIS A 287 -46.78 -22.26 -4.81
N ASP A 288 -46.34 -23.47 -5.17
CA ASP A 288 -47.14 -24.61 -5.68
C ASP A 288 -47.44 -24.36 -7.17
N ASP A 289 -47.43 -25.30 -8.10
CA ASP A 289 -47.17 -26.73 -8.22
C ASP A 289 -47.17 -26.95 -9.75
N LEU A 290 -46.58 -28.05 -10.25
CA LEU A 290 -47.16 -28.95 -11.27
C LEU A 290 -46.08 -29.83 -11.93
N LEU A 291 -46.23 -31.13 -11.63
CA LEU A 291 -45.87 -32.36 -12.38
C LEU A 291 -44.39 -32.71 -12.59
#